data_AF-A0A956WQZ6-F1
#
_entry.id   AF-A0A956WQZ6-F1
#
_cell.length_a   1.000
_cell.length_b   1.000
_cell.length_c   1.000
_cell.angle_alpha   90.00
_cell.angle_beta   90.00
_cell.angle_gamma   90.00
#
_symmetry.space_group_name_H-M   'P 1'
#
loop_
_entity.id
_entity.type
_entity.pdbx_description
1 polymer ?
#
loop_
_entity_poly.entity_id
_entity_poly.type
_entity_poly.pdbx_seq_one_letter_code
_entity_poly.pdbx_strand_id
1 'polypeptide(L)'
;MDTEHILSLTTDYALGLLTAEERRRVERHAGRCPTCRAALARERSLAALVRGAVQQATWPDPARLGALRPAAARPRPAVAPLYRRLAPVTLATVLLALGLLFGRGAPSFAPAVFAGGTPTQTATQTHTPTATWPASGSTTAPTIIAAHTAAPQPATTPQP
;
A
#
# COMPACT_ATOMS: atom_id res chain seq x y z
N MET A 1 24.46 -6.23 -36.25
CA MET A 1 24.42 -7.30 -35.22
C MET A 1 23.43 -8.31 -35.73
N ASP A 2 23.95 -9.49 -36.04
CA ASP A 2 23.18 -10.53 -36.70
C ASP A 2 22.28 -11.23 -35.68
N THR A 3 21.13 -11.68 -36.16
CA THR A 3 20.09 -12.31 -35.34
C THR A 3 20.63 -13.54 -34.62
N GLU A 4 21.50 -14.31 -35.28
CA GLU A 4 22.13 -15.52 -34.74
C GLU A 4 23.04 -15.22 -33.54
N HIS A 5 23.81 -14.13 -33.61
CA HIS A 5 24.65 -13.71 -32.49
C HIS A 5 23.84 -13.22 -31.29
N ILE A 6 22.69 -12.58 -31.54
CA ILE A 6 21.77 -12.21 -30.44
C ILE A 6 21.16 -13.46 -29.80
N LEU A 7 20.86 -14.49 -30.60
CA LEU A 7 20.32 -15.76 -30.11
C LEU A 7 21.36 -16.56 -29.30
N SER A 8 22.65 -16.51 -29.62
CA SER A 8 23.66 -17.15 -28.77
C SER A 8 23.79 -16.47 -27.40
N LEU A 9 23.55 -15.16 -27.34
CA LEU A 9 23.62 -14.38 -26.10
C LEU A 9 22.34 -14.46 -25.24
N THR A 10 21.24 -15.07 -25.70
CA THR A 10 19.98 -15.08 -24.93
C THR A 10 20.07 -15.86 -23.63
N THR A 11 20.85 -16.93 -23.58
CA THR A 11 21.00 -17.75 -22.37
C THR A 11 21.82 -17.01 -21.31
N ASP A 12 22.95 -16.43 -21.72
CA ASP A 12 23.77 -15.56 -20.85
C ASP A 12 22.96 -14.35 -20.35
N TYR A 13 22.04 -13.84 -21.19
CA TYR A 13 21.15 -12.74 -20.82
C TYR A 13 20.19 -13.16 -19.73
N ALA A 14 19.55 -14.31 -19.88
CA ALA A 14 18.59 -14.82 -18.91
C ALA A 14 19.23 -15.15 -17.55
N LEU A 15 20.49 -15.60 -17.56
CA LEU A 15 21.29 -15.87 -16.36
C LEU A 15 21.93 -14.61 -15.76
N GLY A 16 21.88 -13.47 -16.45
CA GLY A 16 22.47 -12.22 -15.98
C GLY A 16 24.00 -12.19 -16.04
N LEU A 17 24.60 -12.98 -16.94
CA LEU A 17 26.05 -13.13 -17.09
C LEU A 17 26.68 -12.11 -18.04
N LEU A 18 25.88 -11.40 -18.84
CA LEU A 18 26.40 -10.36 -19.73
C LEU A 18 26.88 -9.13 -18.98
N THR A 19 27.90 -8.49 -19.54
CA THR A 19 28.32 -7.16 -19.12
C THR A 19 27.21 -6.14 -19.37
N ALA A 20 27.23 -5.03 -18.62
CA ALA A 20 26.23 -3.96 -18.77
C ALA A 20 26.16 -3.40 -20.21
N GLU A 21 27.27 -3.41 -20.93
CA GLU A 21 27.33 -2.89 -22.28
C GLU A 21 26.72 -3.86 -23.30
N GLU A 22 27.00 -5.15 -23.21
CA GLU A 22 26.37 -6.16 -24.07
C GLU A 22 24.87 -6.27 -23.80
N ARG A 23 24.47 -6.16 -22.52
CA ARG A 23 23.06 -6.12 -22.15
C ARG A 23 22.31 -4.97 -22.84
N ARG A 24 22.89 -3.77 -22.85
CA ARG A 24 22.34 -2.60 -23.58
C ARG A 24 22.24 -2.85 -25.09
N ARG A 25 23.21 -3.54 -25.68
CA ARG A 25 23.19 -3.89 -27.12
C ARG A 25 22.06 -4.87 -27.44
N VAL A 26 21.89 -5.91 -26.64
CA VAL A 26 20.80 -6.89 -26.79
C VAL A 26 19.43 -6.22 -26.61
N GLU A 27 19.26 -5.37 -25.60
CA GLU A 27 18.01 -4.63 -25.36
C GLU A 27 17.66 -3.69 -26.52
N ARG A 28 18.65 -2.97 -27.06
CA ARG A 28 18.46 -2.10 -28.23
C ARG A 28 18.01 -2.89 -29.46
N HIS A 29 18.57 -4.08 -29.68
CA HIS A 29 18.18 -4.95 -30.79
C HIS A 29 16.77 -5.55 -30.56
N ALA A 30 16.48 -6.06 -29.36
CA ALA A 30 15.18 -6.62 -29.00
C ALA A 30 14.03 -5.58 -29.04
N GLY A 31 14.36 -4.29 -28.87
CA GLY A 31 13.43 -3.19 -29.13
C GLY A 31 12.94 -3.16 -30.58
N ARG A 32 13.78 -3.57 -31.54
CA ARG A 32 13.51 -3.49 -32.99
C ARG A 32 13.15 -4.83 -33.62
N CYS A 33 13.59 -5.95 -33.06
CA CYS A 33 13.34 -7.30 -33.59
C CYS A 33 12.33 -8.07 -32.71
N PRO A 34 11.14 -8.42 -33.23
CA PRO A 34 10.14 -9.18 -32.46
C PRO A 34 10.57 -10.62 -32.18
N THR A 35 11.33 -11.26 -33.09
CA THR A 35 11.82 -12.63 -32.92
C THR A 35 12.77 -12.76 -31.74
N CYS A 36 13.76 -11.86 -31.64
CA CYS A 36 14.69 -11.81 -30.51
C CYS A 36 13.97 -11.48 -29.21
N ARG A 37 12.95 -10.60 -29.26
CA ARG A 37 12.13 -10.28 -28.09
C ARG A 37 11.37 -11.51 -27.57
N ALA A 38 10.78 -12.30 -28.47
CA ALA A 38 10.08 -13.53 -28.12
C ALA A 38 11.05 -14.59 -27.57
N ALA A 39 12.24 -14.74 -28.15
CA ALA A 39 13.28 -15.63 -27.65
C ALA A 39 13.71 -15.25 -26.21
N LEU A 40 14.01 -13.97 -25.97
CA LEU A 40 14.36 -13.46 -24.64
C LEU A 40 13.23 -13.65 -23.62
N ALA A 41 11.97 -13.48 -24.02
CA ALA A 41 10.83 -13.69 -23.14
C ALA A 41 10.72 -15.16 -22.70
N ARG A 42 10.91 -16.11 -23.64
CA ARG A 42 10.92 -17.56 -23.34
C ARG A 42 12.05 -17.95 -22.40
N GLU A 43 13.26 -17.46 -22.65
CA GLU A 43 14.40 -17.78 -21.77
C GLU A 43 14.23 -17.20 -20.36
N ARG A 44 13.70 -15.98 -20.25
CA ARG A 44 13.41 -15.37 -18.94
C ARG A 44 12.34 -16.12 -18.16
N SER A 45 11.30 -16.65 -18.83
CA SER A 45 10.27 -17.45 -18.14
C SER A 45 10.85 -18.77 -17.63
N LEU A 46 11.69 -19.44 -18.43
CA LEU A 46 12.42 -20.63 -17.98
C LEU A 46 13.34 -20.33 -16.79
N ALA A 47 14.12 -19.25 -16.86
CA ALA A 47 15.00 -18.83 -15.76
C ALA A 47 14.23 -18.48 -14.48
N ALA A 48 13.00 -17.95 -14.59
CA ALA A 48 12.15 -17.70 -13.44
C ALA A 48 11.63 -19.01 -12.82
N LEU A 49 11.20 -19.97 -13.63
CA LEU A 49 10.75 -21.30 -13.17
C LEU A 49 11.88 -22.05 -12.46
N VAL A 50 13.07 -22.08 -13.06
CA VAL A 50 14.25 -22.75 -12.47
C VAL A 50 14.63 -22.09 -11.15
N ARG A 51 14.67 -20.75 -11.07
CA ARG A 51 14.96 -20.05 -9.81
C ARG A 51 13.90 -20.34 -8.75
N GLY A 52 12.62 -20.38 -9.11
CA GLY A 52 11.54 -20.72 -8.19
C GLY A 52 11.71 -22.15 -7.64
N ALA A 53 11.96 -23.12 -8.52
CA ALA A 53 12.19 -24.51 -8.14
C ALA A 53 13.43 -24.67 -7.25
N VAL A 54 14.53 -23.99 -7.59
CA VAL A 54 15.75 -23.99 -6.76
C VAL A 54 15.46 -23.38 -5.39
N GLN A 55 14.82 -22.21 -5.31
CA GLN A 55 14.51 -21.59 -4.02
C GLN A 55 13.64 -22.49 -3.15
N GLN A 56 12.67 -23.17 -3.74
CA GLN A 56 11.81 -24.10 -3.02
C GLN A 56 12.58 -25.35 -2.56
N ALA A 57 13.46 -25.90 -3.40
CA ALA A 57 14.30 -27.05 -3.05
C ALA A 57 15.38 -26.70 -2.01
N THR A 58 15.92 -25.48 -2.06
CA THR A 58 16.92 -24.98 -1.11
C THR A 58 16.28 -24.32 0.11
N TRP A 59 14.95 -24.37 0.25
CA TRP A 59 14.27 -23.70 1.35
C TRP A 59 14.80 -24.25 2.67
N PRO A 60 15.34 -23.39 3.55
CA PRO A 60 15.95 -23.88 4.77
C PRO A 60 14.87 -24.43 5.70
N ASP A 61 15.15 -25.60 6.29
CA ASP A 61 14.29 -26.20 7.31
C ASP A 61 14.04 -25.16 8.43
N PRO A 62 12.77 -24.86 8.78
CA PRO A 62 12.45 -23.94 9.87
C PRO A 62 13.09 -24.33 11.20
N ALA A 63 13.32 -25.62 11.47
CA ALA A 63 14.04 -26.06 12.66
C ALA A 63 15.50 -25.59 12.65
N ARG A 64 16.17 -25.67 11.49
CA ARG A 64 17.54 -25.20 11.30
C ARG A 64 17.64 -23.67 11.43
N LEU A 65 16.64 -22.95 10.92
CA LEU A 65 16.53 -21.50 11.12
C LEU A 65 16.33 -21.13 12.59
N GLY A 66 15.53 -21.92 13.32
CA GLY A 66 15.32 -21.76 14.76
C GLY A 66 16.62 -21.94 15.55
N ALA A 67 17.44 -22.93 15.19
CA ALA A 67 18.73 -23.17 15.83
C ALA A 67 19.77 -22.05 15.57
N LEU A 68 19.71 -21.39 14.41
CA LEU A 68 20.59 -20.28 14.05
C LEU A 68 20.07 -18.92 14.54
N ARG A 69 18.81 -18.85 14.99
CA ARG A 69 18.22 -17.59 15.44
C ARG A 69 18.90 -17.17 16.75
N PRO A 70 19.56 -16.00 16.80
CA PRO A 70 20.09 -15.49 18.06
C PRO A 70 18.94 -15.32 19.04
N ALA A 71 19.18 -15.64 20.32
CA ALA A 71 18.19 -15.48 21.37
C ALA A 71 17.68 -14.03 21.34
N ALA A 72 16.45 -13.85 20.82
CA ALA A 72 15.86 -12.53 20.71
C ALA A 72 15.79 -11.93 22.12
N ALA A 73 16.31 -10.71 22.28
CA ALA A 73 16.23 -10.00 23.54
C ALA A 73 14.76 -9.96 23.97
N ARG A 74 14.44 -10.57 25.12
CA ARG A 74 13.08 -10.56 25.65
C ARG A 74 12.66 -9.10 25.85
N PRO A 75 11.47 -8.70 25.35
CA PRO A 75 10.96 -7.37 25.65
C PRO A 75 10.88 -7.23 27.16
N ARG A 76 11.60 -6.25 27.71
CA ARG A 76 11.51 -5.94 29.14
C ARG A 76 10.08 -5.51 29.43
N PRO A 77 9.44 -6.00 30.50
CA PRO A 77 8.11 -5.53 30.88
C PRO A 77 8.19 -4.02 31.08
N ALA A 78 7.38 -3.28 30.33
CA ALA A 78 7.26 -1.83 30.49
C ALA A 78 6.64 -1.58 31.87
N VAL A 79 7.47 -1.22 32.85
CA VAL A 79 7.01 -0.84 34.17
C VAL A 79 6.23 0.46 34.00
N ALA A 80 4.91 0.41 34.11
CA ALA A 80 4.07 1.60 34.00
C ALA A 80 4.52 2.61 35.08
N PRO A 81 4.86 3.84 34.71
CA PRO A 81 5.43 4.78 35.66
C PRO A 81 4.40 5.18 36.71
N LEU A 82 4.83 5.29 37.97
CA LEU A 82 3.99 5.53 39.15
C LEU A 82 3.05 6.75 38.99
N TYR A 83 3.46 7.78 38.22
CA TYR A 83 2.64 8.95 37.95
C TYR A 83 1.32 8.61 37.22
N ARG A 84 1.29 7.57 36.37
CA ARG A 84 0.05 7.10 35.71
C ARG A 84 -0.95 6.51 36.71
N ARG A 85 -0.46 5.95 37.81
CA ARG A 85 -1.31 5.42 38.89
C ARG A 85 -1.82 6.54 39.82
N LEU A 86 -1.08 7.64 39.93
CA LEU A 86 -1.44 8.80 40.76
C LEU A 86 -2.32 9.82 40.02
N ALA A 87 -2.33 9.81 38.69
CA ALA A 87 -3.15 10.68 37.84
C ALA A 87 -4.65 10.78 38.23
N PRO A 88 -5.38 9.68 38.52
CA PRO A 88 -6.79 9.81 38.91
C PRO A 88 -6.97 10.47 40.28
N VAL A 89 -6.04 10.24 41.21
CA VAL A 89 -6.07 10.86 42.55
C VAL A 89 -5.80 12.36 42.44
N THR A 90 -4.80 12.75 41.65
CA THR A 90 -4.51 14.17 41.41
C THR A 90 -5.64 14.89 40.69
N LEU A 91 -6.33 14.22 39.75
CA LEU A 91 -7.49 14.79 39.08
C LEU A 91 -8.66 15.01 40.05
N ALA A 92 -8.94 14.03 40.90
CA ALA A 92 -10.00 14.10 41.89
C ALA A 92 -9.74 15.21 42.92
N THR A 93 -8.50 15.35 43.40
CA THR A 93 -8.15 16.43 44.35
C THR A 93 -8.24 17.81 43.72
N VAL A 94 -7.81 17.98 42.47
CA VAL A 94 -7.96 19.25 41.74
C VAL A 94 -9.42 19.61 41.53
N LEU A 95 -10.25 18.66 41.09
CA LEU A 95 -11.69 18.89 40.88
C LEU A 95 -12.40 19.23 42.19
N LEU A 96 -12.05 18.54 43.28
CA LEU A 96 -12.61 18.82 44.60
C LEU A 96 -12.20 20.21 45.09
N ALA A 97 -10.92 20.59 44.94
CA ALA A 97 -10.42 21.92 45.28
C ALA A 97 -11.12 23.01 44.47
N LEU A 98 -11.31 22.80 43.16
CA LEU A 98 -12.05 23.72 42.29
C LEU A 98 -13.51 23.86 42.75
N GLY A 99 -14.19 22.73 42.99
CA GLY A 99 -15.58 22.74 43.47
C GLY A 99 -15.75 23.47 44.80
N LEU A 100 -14.80 23.33 45.72
CA LEU A 100 -14.78 24.08 46.99
C LEU A 100 -14.54 25.58 46.79
N LEU A 101 -13.67 25.94 45.85
CA LEU A 101 -13.36 27.34 45.52
C LEU A 101 -14.57 28.05 44.90
N PHE A 102 -15.23 27.39 43.93
CA PHE A 102 -16.42 27.91 43.27
C PHE A 102 -17.68 27.83 44.15
N GLY A 103 -17.77 26.86 45.06
CA GLY A 103 -18.91 26.69 45.96
C GLY A 103 -18.93 27.62 47.17
N ARG A 104 -17.79 28.20 47.59
CA ARG A 104 -17.70 29.07 48.78
C ARG A 104 -17.89 30.58 48.53
N GLY A 105 -18.04 31.03 47.29
CA GLY A 105 -18.34 32.44 47.03
C GLY A 105 -17.91 32.88 45.64
N ALA A 106 -18.87 33.38 44.87
CA ALA A 106 -18.62 34.07 43.62
C ALA A 106 -17.66 35.25 43.84
N PRO A 107 -16.56 35.39 43.07
CA PRO A 107 -16.01 36.72 42.86
C PRO A 107 -17.04 37.50 42.04
N SER A 108 -17.73 38.43 42.70
CA SER A 108 -18.62 39.41 42.07
C SER A 108 -17.86 40.29 41.09
N PHE A 109 -17.64 39.79 39.89
CA PHE A 109 -17.39 40.62 38.71
C PHE A 109 -18.60 40.51 37.80
N ALA A 110 -19.63 41.29 38.12
CA ALA A 110 -20.74 41.53 37.23
C ALA A 110 -20.39 42.73 36.33
N PRO A 111 -20.22 42.56 35.01
CA PRO A 111 -20.41 43.67 34.11
C PRO A 111 -21.92 43.96 33.99
N ALA A 112 -22.26 45.23 34.15
CA ALA A 112 -23.62 45.74 34.10
C ALA A 112 -24.31 45.38 32.78
N VAL A 113 -25.54 44.89 32.92
CA VAL A 113 -26.48 44.69 31.82
C VAL A 113 -26.84 46.06 31.23
N PHE A 114 -26.59 46.25 29.94
CA PHE A 114 -27.42 47.13 29.11
C PHE A 114 -28.34 46.25 28.29
N ALA A 115 -29.63 46.28 28.63
CA ALA A 115 -30.70 45.84 27.78
C ALA A 115 -30.84 46.82 26.62
N GLY A 116 -30.88 46.31 25.38
CA GLY A 116 -31.04 47.15 24.20
C GLY A 116 -31.41 46.34 22.97
N GLY A 117 -32.71 46.25 22.70
CA GLY A 117 -33.27 45.90 21.39
C GLY A 117 -33.66 44.44 21.22
N THR A 118 -34.95 44.19 21.00
CA THR A 118 -35.47 42.98 20.35
C THR A 118 -34.81 42.77 18.99
N PRO A 119 -34.09 41.67 18.74
CA PRO A 119 -33.77 41.26 17.39
C PRO A 119 -34.91 40.37 16.87
N THR A 120 -35.63 40.90 15.89
CA THR A 120 -36.49 40.17 14.96
C THR A 120 -35.75 38.92 14.47
N GLN A 121 -36.32 37.73 14.68
CA GLN A 121 -35.76 36.49 14.16
C GLN A 121 -36.00 36.42 12.66
N THR A 122 -34.95 36.68 11.88
CA THR A 122 -34.90 36.34 10.46
C THR A 122 -34.16 35.01 10.32
N ALA A 123 -34.91 33.92 10.14
CA ALA A 123 -34.35 32.62 9.84
C ALA A 123 -33.91 32.57 8.37
N THR A 124 -32.62 32.81 8.11
CA THR A 124 -32.01 32.49 6.81
C THR A 124 -31.45 31.08 6.89
N GLN A 125 -32.16 30.10 6.33
CA GLN A 125 -31.58 28.79 6.04
C GLN A 125 -30.65 28.94 4.83
N THR A 126 -29.34 28.85 5.07
CA THR A 126 -28.35 28.63 4.01
C THR A 126 -27.84 27.21 4.14
N HIS A 127 -28.35 26.33 3.30
CA HIS A 127 -27.85 24.97 3.15
C HIS A 127 -26.64 24.99 2.22
N THR A 128 -25.42 24.91 2.77
CA THR A 128 -24.20 24.73 1.98
C THR A 128 -23.41 23.53 2.51
N PRO A 129 -23.52 22.35 1.88
CA PRO A 129 -22.59 21.26 2.12
C PRO A 129 -21.25 21.62 1.45
N THR A 130 -20.26 22.02 2.24
CA THR A 130 -18.87 22.10 1.76
C THR A 130 -18.30 20.69 1.68
N ALA A 131 -18.09 20.23 0.46
CA ALA A 131 -17.26 19.08 0.16
C ALA A 131 -15.77 19.43 0.41
N THR A 132 -15.07 18.60 1.19
CA THR A 132 -13.61 18.48 1.12
C THR A 132 -13.29 17.03 0.82
N TRP A 133 -12.76 16.78 -0.38
CA TRP A 133 -12.34 15.48 -0.88
C TRP A 133 -11.19 14.87 -0.05
N PRO A 134 -11.19 13.56 0.18
CA PRO A 134 -9.97 12.79 0.15
C PRO A 134 -9.57 12.50 -1.31
N ALA A 135 -8.41 12.97 -1.72
CA ALA A 135 -7.73 12.44 -2.90
C ALA A 135 -7.38 10.97 -2.62
N SER A 136 -8.00 10.06 -3.36
CA SER A 136 -7.52 8.70 -3.53
C SER A 136 -7.77 8.33 -4.98
N GLY A 137 -6.69 8.42 -5.76
CA GLY A 137 -6.66 7.91 -7.12
C GLY A 137 -6.76 6.40 -7.09
N SER A 138 -7.80 5.87 -7.71
CA SER A 138 -7.77 4.54 -8.30
C SER A 138 -8.44 4.64 -9.67
N THR A 139 -7.60 4.67 -10.69
CA THR A 139 -7.92 4.54 -12.10
C THR A 139 -8.79 3.30 -12.34
N THR A 140 -10.07 3.50 -12.57
CA THR A 140 -10.94 2.49 -13.21
C THR A 140 -10.76 2.62 -14.71
N ALA A 141 -10.06 1.67 -15.30
CA ALA A 141 -10.06 1.46 -16.74
C ALA A 141 -11.47 1.00 -17.19
N PRO A 142 -11.93 1.38 -18.39
CA PRO A 142 -13.27 1.02 -18.87
C PRO A 142 -13.36 -0.50 -19.09
N THR A 143 -14.28 -1.13 -18.36
CA THR A 143 -14.79 -2.46 -18.70
C THR A 143 -15.67 -2.29 -19.94
N ILE A 144 -15.05 -2.45 -21.10
CA ILE A 144 -15.73 -2.68 -22.36
C ILE A 144 -16.17 -4.15 -22.34
N ILE A 145 -17.35 -4.44 -21.79
CA ILE A 145 -18.04 -5.70 -22.12
C ILE A 145 -18.85 -5.41 -23.37
N ALA A 146 -18.23 -5.72 -24.50
CA ALA A 146 -18.89 -5.88 -25.78
C ALA A 146 -19.92 -7.02 -25.65
N ALA A 147 -21.20 -6.66 -25.62
CA ALA A 147 -22.27 -7.60 -25.95
C ALA A 147 -22.61 -7.42 -27.44
N HIS A 148 -21.75 -7.98 -28.30
CA HIS A 148 -22.07 -8.23 -29.70
C HIS A 148 -21.82 -9.71 -29.99
N THR A 149 -22.94 -10.44 -30.06
CA THR A 149 -23.32 -11.37 -31.13
C THR A 149 -22.24 -12.25 -31.76
N ALA A 150 -22.34 -13.57 -31.54
CA ALA A 150 -22.18 -14.58 -32.60
C ALA A 150 -22.54 -16.00 -32.11
N ALA A 151 -23.75 -16.46 -32.42
CA ALA A 151 -23.94 -17.79 -33.01
C ALA A 151 -23.89 -17.57 -34.53
N PRO A 152 -23.12 -18.37 -35.31
CA PRO A 152 -23.66 -19.64 -35.80
C PRO A 152 -22.62 -20.78 -35.99
N GLN A 153 -23.07 -22.03 -35.87
CA GLN A 153 -22.49 -23.21 -36.55
C GLN A 153 -22.88 -23.16 -38.06
N PRO A 154 -22.14 -23.75 -39.05
CA PRO A 154 -21.96 -25.22 -39.20
C PRO A 154 -20.69 -25.74 -39.97
N ALA A 155 -20.50 -27.07 -39.92
CA ALA A 155 -19.86 -28.03 -40.87
C ALA A 155 -18.39 -27.77 -41.35
N THR A 156 -17.50 -28.74 -41.63
CA THR A 156 -17.65 -29.94 -42.48
C THR A 156 -16.38 -30.83 -42.38
N THR A 157 -16.59 -32.16 -42.29
CA THR A 157 -15.86 -33.33 -42.88
C THR A 157 -14.34 -33.64 -42.73
N PRO A 158 -13.98 -34.95 -42.78
CA PRO A 158 -12.63 -35.50 -42.63
C PRO A 158 -11.90 -35.68 -43.98
N GLN A 159 -10.59 -35.95 -43.95
CA GLN A 159 -9.78 -36.33 -45.12
C GLN A 159 -8.48 -37.05 -44.70
N PRO A 160 -7.78 -37.71 -45.63
CA PRO A 160 -8.16 -38.87 -46.46
C PRO A 160 -7.73 -40.22 -45.86
#